data_AF-I2NFM5-F1
#
_entry.id   AF-I2NFM5-F1
#
_cell.length_a   1.000
_cell.length_b   1.000
_cell.length_c   1.000
_cell.angle_alpha   90.00
_cell.angle_beta   90.00
_cell.angle_gamma   90.00
#
_symmetry.space_group_name_H-M   'P 1'
#
loop_
_entity.id
_entity.type
_entity.pdbx_description
1 polymer ?
#
loop_
_entity_poly.entity_id
_entity_poly.type
_entity_poly.pdbx_seq_one_letter_code
_entity_poly.pdbx_strand_id
1 'polypeptide(L)'
;MKSLIKKSLFLKPSKAFTLIELMIVIAIIAILATIAIPSYTTYTQKAALSELLRASASYKSDVEVCIYNTGNVANCSGGSNGVQANKTSSDETKYLKSVSVASGVITVAGKGNIDGFGYTMTPTFSSNTISWKTTCTGSDTSLFPANFCSTGSTN
;
A
#
# COMPACT_ATOMS: atom_id res chain seq x y z
N MET A 1 73.64 -32.03 15.43
CA MET A 1 72.58 -31.67 16.40
C MET A 1 71.48 -30.95 15.62
N LYS A 2 70.32 -31.62 15.47
CA LYS A 2 68.94 -31.16 15.11
C LYS A 2 68.82 -29.86 14.28
N SER A 3 68.31 -29.92 13.04
CA SER A 3 66.88 -29.69 12.71
C SER A 3 66.34 -28.40 13.38
N LEU A 4 65.92 -27.38 12.65
CA LEU A 4 64.53 -27.31 12.17
C LEU A 4 64.37 -26.40 10.93
N ILE A 5 63.70 -27.00 9.96
CA ILE A 5 63.32 -26.49 8.65
C ILE A 5 62.39 -25.28 8.77
N LYS A 6 62.78 -24.18 8.12
CA LYS A 6 61.96 -23.00 7.85
C LYS A 6 60.87 -23.41 6.86
N LYS A 7 59.76 -23.97 7.36
CA LYS A 7 58.59 -24.32 6.54
C LYS A 7 57.90 -23.01 6.15
N SER A 8 58.24 -22.46 4.98
CA SER A 8 57.44 -21.39 4.38
C SER A 8 56.06 -21.97 4.11
N LEU A 9 55.09 -21.55 4.92
CA LEU A 9 53.69 -21.82 4.68
C LEU A 9 53.30 -20.98 3.46
N PHE A 10 53.53 -21.52 2.26
CA PHE A 10 52.93 -20.99 1.04
C PHE A 10 51.42 -21.19 1.21
N LEU A 11 50.72 -20.14 1.65
CA LEU A 11 49.26 -20.12 1.62
C LEU A 11 48.87 -20.38 0.16
N LYS A 12 48.25 -21.55 -0.06
CA LYS A 12 47.75 -21.99 -1.35
C LYS A 12 46.84 -20.88 -1.88
N PRO A 13 47.06 -20.35 -3.09
CA PRO A 13 46.20 -19.29 -3.62
C PRO A 13 44.78 -19.83 -3.70
N SER A 14 43.86 -19.13 -3.02
CA SER A 14 42.42 -19.34 -3.12
C SER A 14 42.03 -19.28 -4.59
N LYS A 15 41.31 -20.28 -5.09
CA LYS A 15 40.76 -20.27 -6.45
C LYS A 15 39.96 -18.98 -6.64
N ALA A 16 40.50 -18.04 -7.42
CA ALA A 16 39.81 -16.82 -7.77
C ALA A 16 38.66 -17.16 -8.73
N PHE A 17 37.49 -16.56 -8.49
CA PHE A 17 36.34 -16.61 -9.39
C PHE A 17 36.78 -16.10 -10.77
N THR A 18 36.51 -16.84 -11.83
CA THR A 18 36.92 -16.43 -13.17
C THR A 18 36.09 -15.23 -13.64
N LEU A 19 36.67 -14.36 -14.46
CA LEU A 19 35.94 -13.22 -15.04
C LEU A 19 34.75 -13.70 -15.88
N ILE A 20 34.87 -14.87 -16.51
CA ILE A 20 33.80 -15.48 -17.27
C ILE A 20 32.65 -16.00 -16.38
N GLU A 21 32.93 -16.56 -15.21
CA GLU A 21 31.88 -16.93 -14.25
C GLU A 21 31.13 -15.70 -13.77
N LEU A 22 31.83 -14.59 -13.51
CA LEU A 22 31.19 -13.33 -13.13
C LEU A 22 30.29 -12.81 -14.27
N MET A 23 30.74 -12.87 -15.52
CA MET A 23 29.98 -12.42 -16.69
C MET A 23 28.69 -13.22 -16.91
N ILE A 24 28.72 -14.53 -16.66
CA ILE A 24 27.51 -15.37 -16.78
C ILE A 24 26.54 -15.05 -15.64
N VAL A 25 27.04 -14.83 -14.42
CA VAL A 25 26.20 -14.49 -13.27
C VAL A 25 25.47 -13.16 -13.48
N ILE A 26 26.15 -12.12 -13.97
CA ILE A 26 25.50 -10.84 -14.26
C ILE A 26 24.45 -10.97 -15.38
N ALA A 27 24.70 -11.81 -16.38
CA ALA A 27 23.75 -12.05 -17.46
C ALA A 27 22.46 -12.70 -16.95
N ILE A 28 22.58 -13.70 -16.07
CA ILE A 28 21.41 -14.36 -15.46
C ILE A 28 20.66 -13.39 -14.53
N ILE A 29 21.36 -12.61 -13.70
CA ILE A 29 20.74 -11.61 -12.81
C ILE A 29 20.00 -10.55 -13.63
N ALA A 30 20.56 -10.11 -14.77
CA ALA A 30 19.90 -9.15 -15.65
C ALA A 30 18.56 -9.68 -16.19
N ILE A 31 18.50 -10.95 -16.61
CA ILE A 31 17.26 -11.58 -17.08
C ILE A 31 16.25 -11.66 -15.94
N LEU A 32 16.65 -12.16 -14.76
CA LEU A 32 15.74 -12.30 -13.62
C LEU A 32 15.22 -10.95 -13.10
N ALA A 33 16.04 -9.92 -13.10
CA ALA A 33 15.68 -8.59 -12.62
C ALA A 33 14.52 -7.97 -13.41
N THR A 34 14.50 -8.16 -14.74
CA THR A 34 13.43 -7.60 -15.59
C THR A 34 12.03 -8.12 -15.24
N ILE A 35 11.92 -9.37 -14.79
CA ILE A 35 10.66 -9.99 -14.37
C ILE A 35 10.35 -9.68 -12.90
N ALA A 36 11.38 -9.71 -12.04
CA ALA A 36 11.22 -9.56 -10.60
C ALA A 36 10.83 -8.13 -10.18
N ILE A 37 11.42 -7.10 -10.79
CA ILE A 37 11.18 -5.69 -10.43
C ILE A 37 9.70 -5.28 -10.55
N PRO A 38 9.03 -5.44 -11.72
CA PRO A 38 7.64 -5.01 -11.86
C PRO A 38 6.67 -5.81 -10.98
N SER A 39 6.98 -7.09 -10.73
CA SER A 39 6.20 -7.92 -9.83
C SER A 39 6.31 -7.43 -8.38
N TYR A 40 7.53 -7.16 -7.92
CA TYR A 40 7.79 -6.68 -6.56
C TYR A 40 7.12 -5.33 -6.28
N THR A 41 7.22 -4.37 -7.22
CA THR A 41 6.57 -3.05 -7.05
C THR A 41 5.05 -3.21 -6.90
N THR A 42 4.43 -4.06 -7.72
CA THR A 42 2.99 -4.36 -7.65
C THR A 42 2.59 -4.93 -6.29
N TYR A 43 3.36 -5.89 -5.75
CA TYR A 43 3.07 -6.46 -4.42
C TYR A 43 3.19 -5.43 -3.30
N THR A 44 4.22 -4.59 -3.33
CA THR A 44 4.39 -3.54 -2.31
C THR A 44 3.29 -2.48 -2.40
N GLN A 45 2.79 -2.16 -3.59
CA GLN A 45 1.65 -1.27 -3.78
C GLN A 45 0.36 -1.88 -3.23
N LYS A 46 0.07 -3.16 -3.52
CA LYS A 46 -1.09 -3.87 -2.94
C LYS A 46 -1.07 -3.91 -1.41
N ALA A 47 0.11 -4.13 -0.83
CA ALA A 47 0.30 -4.08 0.63
C ALA A 47 0.02 -2.67 1.18
N ALA A 48 0.51 -1.62 0.51
CA ALA A 48 0.25 -0.24 0.88
C ALA A 48 -1.25 0.13 0.77
N LEU A 49 -1.95 -0.31 -0.28
CA LEU A 49 -3.40 -0.11 -0.41
C LEU A 49 -4.19 -0.81 0.70
N SER A 50 -3.71 -1.96 1.19
CA SER A 50 -4.32 -2.65 2.33
C SER A 50 -4.15 -1.88 3.64
N GLU A 51 -3.07 -1.10 3.78
CA GLU A 51 -2.89 -0.17 4.92
C GLU A 51 -3.91 0.96 4.89
N LEU A 52 -4.16 1.56 3.72
CA LEU A 52 -5.21 2.58 3.54
C LEU A 52 -6.58 2.03 3.95
N LEU A 53 -6.89 0.81 3.53
CA LEU A 53 -8.16 0.16 3.84
C LEU A 53 -8.35 -0.07 5.33
N ARG A 54 -7.29 -0.47 6.04
CA ARG A 54 -7.29 -0.58 7.50
C ARG A 54 -7.46 0.77 8.17
N ALA A 55 -6.81 1.81 7.65
CA ALA A 55 -6.90 3.15 8.21
C ALA A 55 -8.31 3.77 8.08
N SER A 56 -9.05 3.47 7.01
CA SER A 56 -10.40 4.01 6.81
C SER A 56 -11.52 3.16 7.44
N ALA A 57 -11.22 1.95 7.92
CA ALA A 57 -12.24 1.04 8.48
C ALA A 57 -12.93 1.61 9.73
N SER A 58 -12.18 2.32 10.58
CA SER A 58 -12.77 3.01 11.76
C SER A 58 -13.72 4.12 11.33
N TYR A 59 -13.30 4.98 10.40
CA TYR A 59 -14.12 6.06 9.86
C TYR A 59 -15.42 5.55 9.24
N LYS A 60 -15.39 4.40 8.55
CA LYS A 60 -16.61 3.77 8.03
C LYS A 60 -17.59 3.43 9.14
N SER A 61 -17.10 2.81 10.21
CA SER A 61 -17.92 2.43 11.36
C SER A 61 -18.51 3.65 12.06
N ASP A 62 -17.72 4.70 12.26
CA ASP A 62 -18.20 5.94 12.88
C ASP A 62 -19.26 6.64 12.03
N VAL A 63 -19.08 6.66 10.71
CA VAL A 63 -20.08 7.21 9.79
C VAL A 63 -21.37 6.40 9.83
N GLU A 64 -21.31 5.07 9.88
CA GLU A 64 -22.49 4.22 10.00
C GLU A 64 -23.27 4.51 11.29
N VAL A 65 -22.57 4.61 12.42
CA VAL A 65 -23.17 4.98 13.71
C VAL A 65 -23.78 6.38 13.66
N CYS A 66 -23.07 7.35 13.09
CA CYS A 66 -23.59 8.71 12.92
C CYS A 66 -24.86 8.73 12.05
N ILE A 67 -24.91 7.97 10.96
CA ILE A 67 -26.09 7.89 10.10
C ILE A 67 -27.28 7.33 10.87
N TYR A 68 -27.11 6.26 11.64
CA TYR A 68 -28.20 5.69 12.45
C TYR A 68 -28.67 6.64 13.55
N ASN A 69 -27.77 7.41 14.17
CA ASN A 69 -28.13 8.36 15.23
C ASN A 69 -28.81 9.61 14.70
N THR A 70 -28.40 10.11 13.53
CA THR A 70 -28.87 11.40 12.99
C THR A 70 -29.96 11.23 11.92
N GLY A 71 -30.13 10.03 11.37
CA GLY A 71 -31.03 9.75 10.26
C GLY A 71 -30.64 10.39 8.93
N ASN A 72 -29.48 11.06 8.84
CA ASN A 72 -29.07 11.81 7.66
C ASN A 72 -27.54 11.78 7.44
N VAL A 73 -27.12 11.33 6.27
CA VAL A 73 -25.70 11.27 5.87
C VAL A 73 -24.99 12.62 5.92
N ALA A 74 -25.70 13.72 5.65
CA ALA A 74 -25.13 15.06 5.58
C ALA A 74 -24.56 15.55 6.91
N ASN A 75 -25.02 15.00 8.03
CA ASN A 75 -24.57 15.39 9.37
C ASN A 75 -23.26 14.69 9.77
N CYS A 76 -22.78 13.73 8.99
CA CYS A 76 -21.64 12.88 9.34
C CYS A 76 -20.36 13.38 8.69
N SER A 77 -19.74 14.40 9.29
CA SER A 77 -18.45 14.94 8.84
C SER A 77 -17.37 14.72 9.90
N GLY A 78 -16.11 14.69 9.49
CA GLY A 78 -15.01 14.43 10.41
C GLY A 78 -14.97 15.45 11.56
N GLY A 79 -14.92 14.94 12.80
CA GLY A 79 -14.95 15.74 14.03
C GLY A 79 -16.36 16.06 14.54
N SER A 80 -17.41 15.56 13.89
CA SER A 80 -18.81 15.84 14.24
C SER A 80 -19.62 14.56 14.45
N ASN A 81 -20.62 14.62 15.34
CA ASN A 81 -21.59 13.54 15.56
C ASN A 81 -20.96 12.14 15.81
N GLY A 82 -19.83 12.11 16.51
CA GLY A 82 -19.10 10.86 16.84
C GLY A 82 -18.12 10.39 15.77
N VAL A 83 -18.03 11.07 14.62
CA VAL A 83 -17.03 10.77 13.58
C VAL A 83 -15.67 11.33 13.99
N GLN A 84 -14.64 10.50 13.96
CA GLN A 84 -13.25 10.91 14.16
C GLN A 84 -12.87 12.13 13.31
N ALA A 85 -11.99 12.98 13.84
CA ALA A 85 -11.48 14.13 13.09
C ALA A 85 -10.76 13.69 11.80
N ASN A 86 -10.83 14.54 10.78
CA ASN A 86 -10.10 14.31 9.53
C ASN A 86 -8.61 14.19 9.82
N LYS A 87 -7.97 13.20 9.20
CA LYS A 87 -6.53 12.98 9.32
C LYS A 87 -5.86 13.40 8.03
N THR A 88 -5.00 14.41 8.11
CA THR A 88 -3.99 14.65 7.09
C THR A 88 -2.66 14.13 7.64
N SER A 89 -1.82 13.57 6.77
CA SER A 89 -0.55 13.03 7.22
C SER A 89 0.36 14.15 7.70
N SER A 90 0.49 14.32 9.02
CA SER A 90 1.69 14.82 9.69
C SER A 90 2.60 13.62 9.98
N ASP A 91 3.51 13.29 9.06
CA ASP A 91 4.65 12.34 9.18
C ASP A 91 4.51 10.93 9.82
N GLU A 92 3.40 10.56 10.46
CA GLU A 92 3.29 9.33 11.26
C GLU A 92 2.86 8.08 10.50
N THR A 93 2.36 8.21 9.26
CA THR A 93 1.93 7.08 8.43
C THR A 93 2.80 6.96 7.19
N LYS A 94 3.18 5.75 6.79
CA LYS A 94 4.11 5.54 5.67
C LYS A 94 3.44 5.76 4.31
N TYR A 95 2.23 5.23 4.12
CA TYR A 95 1.54 5.24 2.83
C TYR A 95 0.22 6.02 2.83
N LEU A 96 -0.36 6.33 3.99
CA LEU A 96 -1.55 7.17 4.10
C LEU A 96 -1.19 8.66 3.95
N LYS A 97 -1.85 9.35 3.02
CA LYS A 97 -1.76 10.81 2.80
C LYS A 97 -2.84 11.55 3.57
N SER A 98 -4.08 11.07 3.45
CA SER A 98 -5.22 11.65 4.18
C SER A 98 -6.39 10.68 4.26
N VAL A 99 -7.19 10.84 5.31
CA VAL A 99 -8.57 10.35 5.43
C VAL A 99 -9.44 11.53 5.82
N SER A 100 -10.43 11.84 5.00
CA SER A 100 -11.38 12.91 5.27
C SER A 100 -12.81 12.43 5.12
N VAL A 101 -13.69 12.89 6.00
CA VAL A 101 -15.13 12.64 5.92
C VAL A 101 -15.86 13.96 5.74
N ALA A 102 -16.67 14.04 4.69
CA ALA A 102 -17.54 15.18 4.42
C ALA A 102 -18.93 14.67 4.04
N SER A 103 -19.96 15.04 4.80
CA SER A 103 -21.36 14.64 4.54
C SER A 103 -21.53 13.13 4.32
N GLY A 104 -20.85 12.33 5.15
CA GLY A 104 -20.82 10.87 5.11
C GLY A 104 -19.85 10.28 4.08
N VAL A 105 -19.38 11.07 3.11
CA VAL A 105 -18.45 10.61 2.08
C VAL A 105 -17.04 10.53 2.67
N ILE A 106 -16.43 9.34 2.61
CA ILE A 106 -15.09 9.08 3.11
C ILE A 106 -14.13 9.09 1.93
N THR A 107 -13.15 9.97 1.95
CA THR A 107 -12.10 10.08 0.93
C THR A 107 -10.76 9.70 1.52
N VAL A 108 -10.08 8.76 0.89
CA VAL A 108 -8.78 8.22 1.32
C VAL A 108 -7.78 8.42 0.19
N ALA A 109 -6.63 9.02 0.52
CA ALA A 109 -5.55 9.23 -0.43
C ALA A 109 -4.26 8.57 0.07
N GLY A 110 -3.53 7.96 -0.86
CA GLY A 110 -2.19 7.40 -0.66
C GLY A 110 -1.08 8.41 -0.94
N LYS A 111 0.12 8.11 -0.42
CA LYS A 111 1.38 8.81 -0.70
C LYS A 111 2.53 7.81 -0.93
N GLY A 112 3.70 8.29 -1.32
CA GLY A 112 4.86 7.45 -1.58
C GLY A 112 4.70 6.67 -2.89
N ASN A 113 4.94 5.36 -2.87
CA ASN A 113 4.80 4.49 -4.05
C ASN A 113 3.35 4.26 -4.51
N ILE A 114 2.38 4.78 -3.75
CA ILE A 114 0.95 4.81 -4.10
C ILE A 114 0.41 6.25 -4.15
N ASP A 115 1.26 7.26 -4.35
CA ASP A 115 0.77 8.62 -4.59
C ASP A 115 -0.10 8.65 -5.86
N GLY A 116 -1.21 9.38 -5.79
CA GLY A 116 -2.26 9.36 -6.83
C GLY A 116 -3.23 8.18 -6.72
N PHE A 117 -2.93 7.13 -5.93
CA PHE A 117 -3.91 6.10 -5.59
C PHE A 117 -4.76 6.52 -4.41
N GLY A 118 -6.03 6.14 -4.44
CA GLY A 118 -6.99 6.47 -3.40
C GLY A 118 -8.35 5.86 -3.68
N TYR A 119 -9.31 6.13 -2.82
CA TYR A 119 -10.70 5.78 -3.06
C TYR A 119 -11.64 6.66 -2.26
N THR A 120 -12.86 6.75 -2.77
CA THR A 120 -13.97 7.46 -2.15
C THR A 120 -15.08 6.46 -1.86
N MET A 121 -15.48 6.36 -0.59
CA MET A 121 -16.64 5.58 -0.17
C MET A 121 -17.82 6.51 0.05
N THR A 122 -18.89 6.30 -0.71
CA THR A 122 -20.12 7.08 -0.64
C THR A 122 -21.23 6.22 -0.03
N PRO A 123 -21.77 6.59 1.14
CA PRO A 123 -22.92 5.92 1.72
C PRO A 123 -24.22 6.43 1.09
N THR A 124 -25.17 5.52 0.91
CA THR A 124 -26.56 5.82 0.62
C THR A 124 -27.39 5.28 1.78
N PHE A 125 -28.15 6.15 2.44
CA PHE A 125 -29.08 5.76 3.50
C PHE A 125 -30.51 5.82 2.97
N SER A 126 -31.15 4.66 2.87
CA SER A 126 -32.54 4.54 2.42
C SER A 126 -33.21 3.38 3.14
N SER A 127 -34.48 3.56 3.53
CA SER A 127 -35.27 2.52 4.22
C SER A 127 -34.53 1.90 5.41
N ASN A 128 -33.89 2.75 6.23
CA ASN A 128 -33.12 2.34 7.40
C ASN A 128 -31.94 1.39 7.13
N THR A 129 -31.47 1.35 5.88
CA THR A 129 -30.35 0.51 5.42
C THR A 129 -29.27 1.40 4.83
N ILE A 130 -28.01 1.09 5.15
CA ILE A 130 -26.83 1.78 4.61
C ILE A 130 -26.22 0.91 3.50
N SER A 131 -26.10 1.47 2.30
CA SER A 131 -25.41 0.85 1.16
C SER A 131 -24.18 1.69 0.80
N TRP A 132 -23.06 1.04 0.49
CA TRP A 132 -21.81 1.73 0.15
C TRP A 132 -21.46 1.55 -1.31
N LYS A 133 -21.09 2.66 -1.97
CA LYS A 133 -20.46 2.66 -3.28
C LYS A 133 -19.03 3.16 -3.13
N THR A 134 -18.06 2.40 -3.63
CA THR A 134 -16.65 2.79 -3.59
C THR A 134 -16.16 3.13 -4.98
N THR A 135 -15.59 4.32 -5.17
CA THR A 135 -14.92 4.71 -6.42
C THR A 135 -13.43 4.78 -6.15
N CYS A 136 -12.64 4.02 -6.87
CA CYS A 136 -11.19 4.01 -6.72
C CYS A 136 -10.54 4.98 -7.71
N THR A 137 -9.39 5.53 -7.32
CA THR A 137 -8.55 6.40 -8.14
C THR A 137 -7.14 5.83 -8.19
N GLY A 138 -6.47 5.95 -9.33
CA GLY A 138 -5.10 5.49 -9.54
C GLY A 138 -4.87 5.09 -10.99
N SER A 139 -3.61 4.95 -11.39
CA SER A 139 -3.24 4.57 -12.76
C SER A 139 -3.55 3.11 -13.09
N ASP A 140 -3.74 2.26 -12.08
CA ASP A 140 -4.15 0.87 -12.24
C ASP A 140 -5.07 0.46 -11.07
N THR A 141 -6.38 0.54 -11.28
CA THR A 141 -7.34 0.18 -10.23
C THR A 141 -7.50 -1.32 -10.01
N SER A 142 -6.84 -2.17 -10.82
CA SER A 142 -6.76 -3.62 -10.57
C SER A 142 -5.87 -3.97 -9.36
N LEU A 143 -5.10 -3.00 -8.85
CA LEU A 143 -4.32 -3.15 -7.62
C LEU A 143 -5.19 -3.22 -6.37
N PHE A 144 -6.42 -2.71 -6.42
CA PHE A 144 -7.37 -2.84 -5.32
C PHE A 144 -7.90 -4.29 -5.22
N PRO A 145 -8.41 -4.70 -4.04
CA PRO A 145 -9.04 -6.01 -3.90
C PRO A 145 -10.17 -6.21 -4.92
N ALA A 146 -10.36 -7.45 -5.37
CA ALA A 146 -11.42 -7.79 -6.29
C ALA A 146 -12.80 -7.36 -5.73
N ASN A 147 -13.64 -6.79 -6.60
CA ASN A 147 -14.97 -6.25 -6.26
C ASN A 147 -14.97 -5.13 -5.20
N PHE A 148 -13.81 -4.54 -4.87
CA PHE A 148 -13.75 -3.40 -3.96
C PHE A 148 -14.24 -2.12 -4.64
N CYS A 149 -13.76 -1.86 -5.85
CA CYS A 149 -14.14 -0.70 -6.64
C CYS A 149 -15.44 -1.00 -7.39
N SER A 150 -16.38 -0.06 -7.37
CA SER A 150 -17.60 -0.12 -8.19
C SER A 150 -17.18 -0.08 -9.66
N THR A 151 -17.76 -0.94 -10.50
CA THR A 151 -17.50 -1.03 -11.96
C THR A 151 -17.81 0.29 -12.64
N GLY A 152 -16.84 1.19 -12.65
CA GLY A 152 -16.93 2.56 -13.15
C GLY A 152 -15.62 3.33 -12.98
N SER A 153 -14.53 2.62 -12.66
CA SER A 153 -13.18 3.17 -12.77
C SER A 153 -12.85 3.32 -14.24
N THR A 154 -13.07 4.51 -14.79
CA THR A 154 -12.49 4.88 -16.08
C THR A 154 -10.97 4.78 -15.97
N ASN A 155 -10.38 3.94 -16.83
CA ASN A 155 -8.95 3.99 -17.15
C ASN A 155 -8.55 5.40 -17.59
#